data_AF-C0W024-F1
#
_entry.id   AF-C0W024-F1
#
_cell.length_a   1.000
_cell.length_b   1.000
_cell.length_c   1.000
_cell.angle_alpha   90.00
_cell.angle_beta   90.00
_cell.angle_gamma   90.00
#
_symmetry.space_group_name_H-M   'P 1'
#
loop_
_entity.id
_entity.type
_entity.pdbx_description
1 polymer ?
#
loop_
_entity_poly.entity_id
_entity_poly.type
_entity_poly.pdbx_seq_one_letter_code
_entity_poly.pdbx_strand_id
1 'polypeptide(L)'
;MTESLKAEITQFLETVYAPTADYRVFVDCVAEDKTLYRDAVALKHAGYYLESAQLYIEFMTKRQSLYLEMLLELFKTTASGGALVEAGRVWQLGIQVADTLLKDEQDAQNALTQLRIHGARFANSIHSETDLRNYLMTISGNPAYVLPAEYVELVAGFTR
;
A
#
# COMPACT_ATOMS: atom_id res chain seq x y z
N MET A 1 -11.36 13.22 -2.09
CA MET A 1 -10.61 12.01 -2.47
C MET A 1 -9.79 11.48 -1.30
N THR A 2 -8.81 12.24 -0.79
CA THR A 2 -7.91 11.81 0.30
C THR A 2 -8.64 11.34 1.56
N GLU A 3 -9.65 12.08 2.04
CA GLU A 3 -10.40 11.67 3.25
C GLU A 3 -11.17 10.36 3.08
N SER A 4 -11.76 10.13 1.90
CA SER A 4 -12.43 8.86 1.59
C SER A 4 -11.44 7.70 1.55
N LEU A 5 -10.25 7.92 0.97
CA LEU A 5 -9.17 6.94 0.97
C LEU A 5 -8.68 6.65 2.39
N LYS A 6 -8.48 7.67 3.24
CA LYS A 6 -8.11 7.47 4.65
C LYS A 6 -9.13 6.62 5.39
N ALA A 7 -10.42 6.90 5.20
CA ALA A 7 -11.50 6.17 5.84
C ALA A 7 -11.53 4.70 5.39
N GLU A 8 -11.41 4.44 4.09
CA GLU A 8 -11.37 3.09 3.52
C GLU A 8 -10.21 2.26 4.09
N ILE A 9 -8.99 2.83 4.08
CA ILE A 9 -7.80 2.14 4.59
C ILE A 9 -7.89 1.92 6.11
N THR A 10 -8.40 2.91 6.85
CA THR A 10 -8.59 2.78 8.31
C THR A 10 -9.56 1.65 8.61
N GLN A 11 -10.70 1.58 7.93
CA GLN A 11 -11.67 0.51 8.08
C GLN A 11 -11.06 -0.86 7.77
N PHE A 12 -10.29 -0.96 6.69
CA PHE A 12 -9.57 -2.19 6.35
C PHE A 12 -8.58 -2.61 7.45
N LEU A 13 -7.76 -1.68 7.94
CA LEU A 13 -6.78 -1.98 8.99
C LEU A 13 -7.43 -2.41 10.31
N GLU A 14 -8.62 -1.89 10.62
CA GLU A 14 -9.38 -2.26 11.81
C GLU A 14 -10.06 -3.63 11.70
N THR A 15 -10.44 -4.06 10.49
CA THR A 15 -11.11 -5.35 10.26
C THR A 15 -10.13 -6.50 10.05
N VAL A 16 -8.95 -6.20 9.50
CA VAL A 16 -7.91 -7.19 9.19
C VAL A 16 -7.11 -7.63 10.40
N TYR A 17 -7.20 -6.91 11.52
CA TYR A 17 -6.63 -7.31 12.82
C TYR A 17 -7.45 -8.43 13.48
N ALA A 18 -7.50 -9.60 12.84
CA ALA A 18 -7.97 -10.84 13.44
C ALA A 18 -6.85 -11.90 13.37
N PRO A 19 -6.51 -12.59 14.47
CA PRO A 19 -5.43 -13.59 14.55
C PRO A 19 -5.64 -14.85 13.69
N THR A 20 -6.60 -14.83 12.75
CA THR A 20 -7.00 -15.93 11.87
C THR A 20 -6.76 -15.64 10.39
N ALA A 21 -6.17 -14.49 10.03
CA ALA A 21 -5.89 -14.16 8.64
C ALA A 21 -4.83 -15.11 8.07
N ASP A 22 -5.17 -15.74 6.94
CA ASP A 22 -4.23 -16.55 6.16
C ASP A 22 -3.27 -15.62 5.42
N TYR A 23 -1.96 -15.87 5.52
CA TYR A 23 -0.93 -15.03 4.91
C TYR A 23 -0.36 -15.76 3.71
N ARG A 24 -0.19 -15.03 2.59
CA ARG A 24 0.26 -15.63 1.33
C ARG A 24 1.18 -14.71 0.54
N VAL A 25 1.98 -15.29 -0.34
CA VAL A 25 2.64 -14.58 -1.43
C VAL A 25 1.71 -14.60 -2.66
N PHE A 26 1.65 -13.51 -3.43
CA PHE A 26 0.71 -13.36 -4.56
C PHE A 26 0.97 -14.31 -5.74
N VAL A 27 2.11 -15.01 -5.75
CA VAL A 27 2.44 -16.00 -6.79
C VAL A 27 1.40 -17.15 -6.86
N ASP A 28 0.66 -17.38 -5.77
CA ASP A 28 -0.36 -18.44 -5.64
C ASP A 28 -1.77 -18.09 -6.14
N CYS A 29 -1.95 -16.95 -6.81
CA CYS A 29 -3.28 -16.47 -7.22
C CYS A 29 -3.80 -17.10 -8.54
N VAL A 30 -5.12 -17.26 -8.67
CA VAL A 30 -5.77 -17.81 -9.89
C VAL A 30 -5.91 -16.74 -11.00
N ALA A 31 -6.29 -17.13 -12.22
CA ALA A 31 -6.33 -16.22 -13.37
C ALA A 31 -7.26 -14.99 -13.19
N GLU A 32 -8.38 -15.18 -12.50
CA GLU A 32 -9.34 -14.12 -12.16
C GLU A 32 -8.68 -13.06 -11.25
N ASP A 33 -7.88 -13.52 -10.30
CA ASP A 33 -7.15 -12.68 -9.35
C ASP A 33 -6.13 -11.77 -10.05
N LYS A 34 -5.49 -12.29 -11.10
CA LYS A 34 -4.56 -11.53 -11.94
C LYS A 34 -5.25 -10.44 -12.75
N THR A 35 -6.55 -10.57 -13.03
CA THR A 35 -7.31 -9.53 -13.74
C THR A 35 -7.63 -8.38 -12.81
N LEU A 36 -8.19 -8.68 -11.63
CA LEU A 36 -8.47 -7.66 -10.62
C LEU A 36 -7.21 -6.89 -10.21
N TYR A 37 -6.08 -7.59 -10.00
CA TYR A 37 -4.80 -6.94 -9.72
C TYR A 37 -4.36 -5.99 -10.84
N ARG A 38 -4.50 -6.40 -12.11
CA ARG A 38 -4.16 -5.54 -13.26
C ARG A 38 -5.06 -4.30 -13.32
N ASP A 39 -6.35 -4.46 -13.06
CA ASP A 39 -7.31 -3.35 -13.05
C ASP A 39 -6.98 -2.36 -11.93
N ALA A 40 -6.62 -2.86 -10.73
CA ALA A 40 -6.18 -2.02 -9.61
C ALA A 40 -4.90 -1.24 -9.95
N VAL A 41 -3.93 -1.87 -10.59
CA VAL A 41 -2.69 -1.20 -11.05
C VAL A 41 -3.01 -0.14 -12.11
N ALA A 42 -3.90 -0.44 -13.06
CA ALA A 42 -4.30 0.50 -14.10
C ALA A 42 -4.99 1.74 -13.52
N LEU A 43 -5.89 1.57 -12.54
CA LEU A 43 -6.54 2.66 -11.83
C LEU A 43 -5.52 3.54 -11.09
N LYS A 44 -4.55 2.94 -10.39
CA LYS A 44 -3.46 3.67 -9.72
C LYS A 44 -2.67 4.53 -10.70
N HIS A 45 -2.27 3.96 -11.84
CA HIS A 45 -1.50 4.68 -12.87
C HIS A 45 -2.30 5.80 -13.53
N ALA A 46 -3.64 5.69 -13.54
CA ALA A 46 -4.54 6.75 -14.00
C ALA A 46 -4.90 7.79 -12.91
N GLY A 47 -4.43 7.62 -11.67
CA GLY A 47 -4.68 8.54 -10.56
C GLY A 47 -5.95 8.25 -9.74
N TYR A 48 -6.67 7.17 -10.03
CA TYR A 48 -7.86 6.73 -9.28
C TYR A 48 -7.44 5.90 -8.05
N TYR A 49 -6.84 6.57 -7.06
CA TYR A 49 -6.21 5.92 -5.91
C TYR A 49 -7.22 5.25 -4.96
N LEU A 50 -8.39 5.84 -4.77
CA LEU A 50 -9.43 5.26 -3.92
C LEU A 50 -9.95 3.94 -4.53
N GLU A 51 -10.31 3.99 -5.81
CA GLU A 51 -10.85 2.86 -6.55
C GLU A 51 -9.82 1.73 -6.67
N SER A 52 -8.55 2.07 -6.89
CA SER A 52 -7.44 1.11 -6.85
C SER A 52 -7.30 0.44 -5.48
N ALA A 53 -7.33 1.23 -4.39
CA ALA A 53 -7.23 0.69 -3.03
C ALA A 53 -8.40 -0.25 -2.69
N GLN A 54 -9.62 0.13 -3.08
CA GLN A 54 -10.82 -0.68 -2.89
C GLN A 54 -10.71 -2.05 -3.55
N LEU A 55 -10.15 -2.13 -4.77
CA LEU A 55 -9.92 -3.43 -5.41
C LEU A 55 -8.95 -4.31 -4.63
N TYR A 56 -7.81 -3.79 -4.17
CA TYR A 56 -6.88 -4.57 -3.34
C TYR A 56 -7.53 -5.06 -2.03
N ILE A 57 -8.32 -4.20 -1.38
CA ILE A 57 -9.03 -4.54 -0.13
C ILE A 57 -10.10 -5.60 -0.39
N GLU A 58 -10.92 -5.41 -1.42
CA GLU A 58 -11.97 -6.34 -1.83
C GLU A 58 -11.37 -7.72 -2.12
N PHE A 59 -10.23 -7.73 -2.81
CA PHE A 59 -9.50 -8.96 -3.09
C PHE A 59 -9.09 -9.72 -1.83
N MET A 60 -8.34 -9.05 -0.95
CA MET A 60 -7.84 -9.66 0.29
C MET A 60 -9.00 -10.12 1.19
N THR A 61 -10.08 -9.33 1.24
CA THR A 61 -11.28 -9.65 2.03
C THR A 61 -12.03 -10.85 1.47
N LYS A 62 -12.27 -10.90 0.16
CA LYS A 62 -12.97 -12.03 -0.50
C LYS A 62 -12.23 -13.35 -0.32
N ARG A 63 -10.90 -13.30 -0.36
CA ARG A 63 -10.03 -14.48 -0.18
C ARG A 63 -9.81 -14.83 1.29
N GLN A 64 -10.17 -13.96 2.23
CA GLN A 64 -9.82 -14.08 3.64
C GLN A 64 -8.31 -14.27 3.85
N SER A 65 -7.51 -13.61 3.00
CA SER A 65 -6.06 -13.74 3.02
C SER A 65 -5.39 -12.41 2.73
N LEU A 66 -4.24 -12.18 3.38
CA LEU A 66 -3.37 -11.05 3.08
C LEU A 66 -2.25 -11.50 2.16
N TYR A 67 -2.08 -10.75 1.07
CA TYR A 67 -1.05 -11.01 0.08
C TYR A 67 0.03 -9.94 0.17
N LEU A 68 1.28 -10.36 0.31
CA LEU A 68 2.37 -9.43 0.60
C LEU A 68 2.58 -8.39 -0.51
N GLU A 69 2.52 -8.81 -1.77
CA GLU A 69 2.58 -7.92 -2.93
C GLU A 69 1.39 -6.95 -2.97
N MET A 70 0.20 -7.40 -2.59
CA MET A 70 -0.97 -6.51 -2.53
C MET A 70 -0.88 -5.50 -1.40
N LEU A 71 -0.34 -5.87 -0.25
CA LEU A 71 -0.06 -4.92 0.83
C LEU A 71 0.97 -3.89 0.39
N LEU A 72 2.00 -4.30 -0.36
CA LEU A 72 2.97 -3.38 -0.95
C LEU A 72 2.32 -2.42 -1.95
N GLU A 73 1.47 -2.92 -2.85
CA GLU A 73 0.76 -2.06 -3.81
C GLU A 73 -0.29 -1.17 -3.15
N LEU A 74 -0.99 -1.66 -2.13
CA LEU A 74 -1.93 -0.88 -1.32
C LEU A 74 -1.21 0.23 -0.57
N PHE A 75 -0.04 -0.05 0.01
CA PHE A 75 0.82 0.98 0.60
C PHE A 75 1.17 2.06 -0.42
N LYS A 76 1.65 1.67 -1.62
CA LYS A 76 2.05 2.65 -2.66
C LYS A 76 0.87 3.49 -3.12
N THR A 77 -0.28 2.86 -3.32
CA THR A 77 -1.54 3.50 -3.73
C THR A 77 -2.00 4.50 -2.68
N THR A 78 -2.01 4.08 -1.41
CA THR A 78 -2.41 4.91 -0.27
C THR A 78 -1.50 6.12 -0.10
N ALA A 79 -0.18 5.90 -0.20
CA ALA A 79 0.81 6.98 -0.13
C ALA A 79 0.65 7.96 -1.29
N SER A 80 0.49 7.46 -2.53
CA SER A 80 0.31 8.29 -3.73
C SER A 80 -0.97 9.12 -3.66
N GLY A 81 -2.04 8.58 -3.07
CA GLY A 81 -3.29 9.28 -2.80
C GLY A 81 -3.25 10.27 -1.62
N GLY A 82 -2.11 10.40 -0.94
CA GLY A 82 -1.89 11.40 0.11
C GLY A 82 -2.29 10.99 1.52
N ALA A 83 -2.74 9.75 1.73
CA ALA A 83 -3.08 9.20 3.04
C ALA A 83 -1.82 8.63 3.73
N LEU A 84 -0.85 9.51 4.05
CA LEU A 84 0.51 9.09 4.41
C LEU A 84 0.57 8.31 5.74
N VAL A 85 -0.24 8.68 6.73
CA VAL A 85 -0.30 7.97 8.03
C VAL A 85 -0.82 6.56 7.85
N GLU A 86 -1.91 6.42 7.09
CA GLU A 86 -2.54 5.15 6.76
C GLU A 86 -1.62 4.27 5.92
N ALA A 87 -0.90 4.86 4.95
CA ALA A 87 0.13 4.16 4.21
C ALA A 87 1.21 3.60 5.15
N GLY A 88 1.69 4.39 6.11
CA GLY A 88 2.62 3.93 7.13
C GLY A 88 2.11 2.70 7.90
N ARG A 89 0.82 2.68 8.25
CA ARG A 89 0.18 1.54 8.93
C ARG A 89 0.07 0.31 8.01
N VAL A 90 -0.30 0.48 6.74
CA VAL A 90 -0.33 -0.61 5.75
C VAL A 90 1.06 -1.20 5.55
N TRP A 91 2.09 -0.35 5.48
CA TRP A 91 3.48 -0.80 5.40
C TRP A 91 3.89 -1.63 6.63
N GLN A 92 3.55 -1.18 7.84
CA GLN A 92 3.82 -1.93 9.08
C GLN A 92 3.13 -3.30 9.07
N LEU A 93 1.87 -3.37 8.61
CA LEU A 93 1.17 -4.63 8.42
C LEU A 93 1.90 -5.55 7.42
N GLY A 94 2.37 -5.00 6.29
CA GLY A 94 3.18 -5.74 5.33
C GLY A 94 4.45 -6.33 5.94
N ILE A 95 5.17 -5.57 6.79
CA ILE A 95 6.34 -6.09 7.51
C ILE A 95 5.96 -7.25 8.43
N GLN A 96 4.87 -7.13 9.20
CA GLN A 96 4.41 -8.19 10.11
C GLN A 96 4.03 -9.47 9.36
N VAL A 97 3.35 -9.34 8.21
CA VAL A 97 2.97 -10.46 7.34
C VAL A 97 4.22 -11.13 6.77
N ALA A 98 5.18 -10.35 6.24
CA ALA A 98 6.44 -10.88 5.73
C ALA A 98 7.24 -11.65 6.79
N ASP A 99 7.38 -11.08 8.00
CA ASP A 99 8.11 -11.73 9.10
C ASP A 99 7.45 -13.04 9.54
N THR A 100 6.14 -13.19 9.32
CA THR A 100 5.42 -14.45 9.56
C THR A 100 5.68 -15.46 8.45
N LEU A 101 5.53 -15.05 7.18
CA LEU A 101 5.71 -15.91 6.00
C LEU A 101 7.14 -16.42 5.82
N LEU A 102 8.15 -15.63 6.19
CA LEU A 102 9.56 -15.98 6.03
C LEU A 102 10.02 -17.19 6.84
N LYS A 103 9.18 -17.66 7.78
CA LYS A 103 9.42 -18.92 8.47
C LYS A 103 9.25 -20.12 7.53
N ASP A 104 8.44 -19.96 6.48
CA ASP A 104 7.93 -21.07 5.68
C ASP A 104 8.14 -20.87 4.16
N GLU A 105 8.40 -19.64 3.66
CA GLU A 105 8.43 -19.34 2.22
C GLU A 105 9.62 -18.46 1.77
N GLN A 106 10.41 -18.93 0.81
CA GLN A 106 11.58 -18.22 0.25
C GLN A 106 11.19 -16.96 -0.56
N ASP A 107 10.04 -16.98 -1.24
CA ASP A 107 9.59 -15.86 -2.07
C ASP A 107 9.18 -14.63 -1.27
N ALA A 108 8.78 -14.81 0.00
CA ALA A 108 8.52 -13.73 0.94
C ALA A 108 9.75 -12.83 1.16
N GLN A 109 10.97 -13.33 0.92
CA GLN A 109 12.21 -12.56 1.09
C GLN A 109 12.36 -11.44 0.06
N ASN A 110 11.88 -11.66 -1.17
CA ASN A 110 11.92 -10.65 -2.22
C ASN A 110 10.95 -9.51 -1.89
N ALA A 111 9.72 -9.86 -1.51
CA ALA A 111 8.71 -8.90 -1.14
C ALA A 111 9.07 -8.13 0.15
N LEU A 112 9.67 -8.77 1.15
CA LEU A 112 10.21 -8.08 2.33
C LEU A 112 11.31 -7.08 1.94
N THR A 113 12.20 -7.46 1.03
CA THR A 113 13.26 -6.56 0.56
C THR A 113 12.66 -5.30 -0.08
N GLN A 114 11.63 -5.47 -0.91
CA GLN A 114 10.90 -4.34 -1.49
C GLN A 114 10.21 -3.47 -0.44
N LEU A 115 9.52 -4.09 0.54
CA LEU A 115 8.89 -3.37 1.66
C LEU A 115 9.91 -2.55 2.46
N ARG A 116 11.11 -3.08 2.72
CA ARG A 116 12.18 -2.36 3.43
C ARG A 116 12.72 -1.19 2.61
N ILE A 117 12.96 -1.38 1.31
CA ILE A 117 13.41 -0.30 0.40
C ILE A 117 12.38 0.83 0.38
N HIS A 118 11.10 0.49 0.17
CA HIS A 118 10.03 1.46 0.11
C HIS A 118 9.79 2.15 1.46
N GLY A 119 9.81 1.41 2.57
CA GLY A 119 9.69 1.97 3.92
C GLY A 119 10.80 2.97 4.23
N ALA A 120 12.06 2.65 3.93
CA ALA A 120 13.18 3.55 4.14
C ALA A 120 13.08 4.82 3.27
N ARG A 121 12.73 4.67 1.99
CA ARG A 121 12.53 5.81 1.08
C ARG A 121 11.37 6.69 1.55
N PHE A 122 10.26 6.09 1.97
CA PHE A 122 9.11 6.81 2.51
C PHE A 122 9.47 7.60 3.77
N ALA A 123 10.07 6.94 4.77
CA ALA A 123 10.47 7.56 6.03
C ALA A 123 11.47 8.71 5.83
N ASN A 124 12.40 8.60 4.88
CA ASN A 124 13.32 9.69 4.56
C ASN A 124 12.62 10.84 3.83
N SER A 125 11.66 10.51 2.95
CA SER A 125 11.02 11.50 2.08
C SER A 125 10.08 12.46 2.82
N ILE A 126 9.46 12.04 3.93
CA ILE A 126 8.48 12.89 4.66
C ILE A 126 9.10 14.17 5.24
N HIS A 127 10.42 14.29 5.31
CA HIS A 127 11.12 15.44 5.89
C HIS A 127 11.38 16.59 4.91
N SER A 128 10.98 16.45 3.64
CA SER A 128 11.24 17.43 2.58
C SER A 128 10.15 17.36 1.53
N GLU A 129 9.56 18.50 1.16
CA GLU A 129 8.54 18.54 0.11
C GLU A 129 9.07 17.96 -1.21
N THR A 130 10.28 18.34 -1.61
CA THR A 130 10.91 17.88 -2.83
C THR A 130 11.11 16.37 -2.81
N ASP A 131 11.61 15.81 -1.70
CA ASP A 131 11.87 14.38 -1.60
C ASP A 131 10.59 13.57 -1.53
N LEU A 132 9.58 14.05 -0.79
CA LEU A 132 8.25 13.44 -0.77
C LEU A 132 7.63 13.42 -2.15
N ARG A 133 7.62 14.56 -2.85
CA ARG A 133 7.10 14.67 -4.22
C ARG A 133 7.80 13.69 -5.16
N ASN A 134 9.13 13.66 -5.14
CA ASN A 134 9.92 12.77 -5.98
C ASN A 134 9.63 11.30 -5.66
N TYR A 135 9.57 10.93 -4.37
CA TYR A 135 9.26 9.58 -3.96
C TYR A 135 7.86 9.16 -4.42
N LEU A 136 6.83 9.94 -4.09
CA LEU A 136 5.44 9.66 -4.45
C LEU A 136 5.26 9.55 -5.96
N MET A 137 5.90 10.41 -6.74
CA MET A 137 5.92 10.32 -8.21
C MET A 137 6.46 8.96 -8.67
N THR A 138 7.57 8.46 -8.10
CA THR A 138 8.16 7.17 -8.50
C THR A 138 7.28 5.96 -8.20
N ILE A 139 6.45 6.02 -7.15
CA ILE A 139 5.61 4.88 -6.74
C ILE A 139 4.19 4.94 -7.29
N SER A 140 3.74 6.12 -7.72
CA SER A 140 2.41 6.32 -8.30
C SER A 140 2.23 5.57 -9.61
N GLY A 141 3.30 5.43 -10.41
CA GLY A 141 3.22 4.95 -11.79
C GLY A 141 2.38 5.85 -12.72
N ASN A 142 2.01 7.04 -12.26
CA ASN A 142 1.27 8.03 -13.03
C ASN A 142 2.25 9.09 -13.59
N PRO A 143 2.45 9.17 -14.91
CA PRO A 143 3.37 10.15 -15.51
C PRO A 143 2.91 11.60 -15.32
N ALA A 144 1.64 11.82 -15.02
CA ALA A 144 1.05 13.13 -14.73
C ALA A 144 0.85 13.35 -13.22
N TYR A 145 1.58 12.62 -12.36
CA TYR A 145 1.44 12.72 -10.92
C TYR A 145 1.67 14.15 -10.40
N VAL A 146 0.74 14.60 -9.56
CA VAL A 146 0.86 15.81 -8.75
C VAL A 146 0.53 15.47 -7.31
N LEU A 147 1.07 16.24 -6.36
CA LEU A 147 0.72 16.06 -4.96
C LEU A 147 -0.79 16.29 -4.77
N PRO A 148 -1.49 15.41 -4.03
CA PRO A 148 -2.94 15.50 -3.86
C PRO A 148 -3.37 16.58 -2.84
N ALA A 149 -2.42 17.15 -2.10
CA ALA A 149 -2.61 18.21 -1.11
C ALA A 149 -1.28 18.94 -0.88
N GLU A 150 -1.31 20.04 -0.12
CA GLU A 150 -0.11 20.79 0.26
C GLU A 150 0.80 19.94 1.16
N TYR A 151 2.12 20.14 1.07
CA TYR A 151 3.10 19.36 1.84
C TYR A 151 2.80 19.35 3.34
N VAL A 152 2.50 20.52 3.90
CA VAL A 152 2.18 20.68 5.33
C VAL A 152 0.96 19.88 5.77
N GLU A 153 -0.03 19.71 4.89
CA GLU A 153 -1.24 18.93 5.17
C GLU A 153 -0.92 17.43 5.12
N LEU A 154 -0.10 17.01 4.15
CA LEU A 154 0.30 15.61 3.98
C LEU A 154 1.11 15.09 5.16
N VAL A 155 2.01 15.91 5.73
CA VAL A 155 2.90 15.50 6.82
C VAL A 155 2.40 15.86 8.21
N ALA A 156 1.22 16.49 8.34
CA ALA A 156 0.67 16.92 9.63
C ALA A 156 0.56 15.79 10.67
N GLY A 157 0.40 14.54 10.22
CA GLY A 157 0.37 13.38 11.11
C GLY A 157 1.74 12.88 11.60
N PHE A 158 2.84 13.43 11.09
CA PHE A 158 4.22 13.01 11.39
C PHE A 158 5.01 14.02 12.22
N THR A 159 4.53 15.26 12.33
CA THR A 159 5.15 16.31 13.15
C THR A 159 4.70 16.18 14.60
N ARG A 160 5.58 15.67 15.47
CA ARG A 160 5.55 15.87 16.92
C ARG A 160 6.83 16.56 17.37
#